data_AF-A0A3C0QLV6-F1
#
_entry.id   AF-A0A3C0QLV6-F1
#
_cell.length_a   1.000
_cell.length_b   1.000
_cell.length_c   1.000
_cell.angle_alpha   90.00
_cell.angle_beta   90.00
_cell.angle_gamma   90.00
#
_symmetry.space_group_name_H-M   'P 1'
#
loop_
_entity.id
_entity.type
_entity.pdbx_description
1 polymer ?
#
loop_
_entity_poly.entity_id
_entity_poly.type
_entity_poly.pdbx_seq_one_letter_code
_entity_poly.pdbx_strand_id
1 'polypeptide(L)'
;MNYDDLIFKKPLESQTYQEDSSFVISQIIAILDKRRQYGDNRIILNTNLKLGLPIENINKIAGPMIEAWVCEVFSDIRDDLDNQYQLINVESQERLGMADVILQFRKDKRVLTGNVDVKATANDIPNSGKGPNITSFSRIRTAYVLDPDFMFIVLSIKHKVYSERNKATNLVDGIMEIVDYNAYDLKFISDADISYNPALGTGQIQIKDIHYVTYQYRTTWEMCQLLDQKYLHSTRRSFDDFYREAKKNKWIKD
;
A
#
# COMPACT_ATOMS: atom_id res chain seq x y z
N MET A 1 -35.49 6.13 4.67
CA MET A 1 -34.30 6.12 5.54
C MET A 1 -33.19 6.65 4.68
N ASN A 2 -32.54 7.71 5.12
CA ASN A 2 -31.42 8.36 4.47
C ASN A 2 -30.16 8.12 5.29
N TYR A 3 -29.01 8.51 4.75
CA TYR A 3 -27.72 8.34 5.42
C TYR A 3 -27.68 8.98 6.82
N ASP A 4 -28.27 10.16 6.97
CA ASP A 4 -28.30 10.89 8.24
C ASP A 4 -29.23 10.27 9.29
N ASP A 5 -30.13 9.36 8.89
CA ASP A 5 -31.01 8.62 9.82
C ASP A 5 -30.27 7.44 10.48
N LEU A 6 -29.07 7.09 10.02
CA LEU A 6 -28.34 5.92 10.47
C LEU A 6 -27.55 6.18 11.76
N ILE A 7 -27.64 5.24 12.71
CA ILE A 7 -26.86 5.27 13.93
C ILE A 7 -25.53 4.54 13.70
N PHE A 8 -24.49 5.27 13.32
CA PHE A 8 -23.17 4.70 13.04
C PHE A 8 -22.40 4.27 14.30
N LYS A 9 -21.61 3.19 14.16
CA LYS A 9 -20.48 2.92 15.05
C LYS A 9 -19.33 3.83 14.64
N LYS A 10 -19.04 4.81 15.50
CA LYS A 10 -17.98 5.80 15.27
C LYS A 10 -16.67 5.27 15.88
N PRO A 11 -15.66 4.92 15.07
CA PRO A 11 -14.36 4.49 15.58
C PRO A 11 -13.67 5.67 16.26
N LEU A 12 -12.99 5.39 17.38
CA LEU A 12 -12.18 6.35 18.12
C LEU A 12 -10.74 5.84 18.14
N GLU A 13 -9.89 6.49 17.37
CA GLU A 13 -8.45 6.21 17.32
C GLU A 13 -7.72 6.70 18.57
N SER A 14 -6.55 6.13 18.82
CA SER A 14 -5.62 6.60 19.84
C SER A 14 -5.12 8.00 19.52
N GLN A 15 -4.92 8.81 20.56
CA GLN A 15 -4.35 10.16 20.42
C GLN A 15 -2.95 10.16 19.77
N THR A 16 -2.22 9.05 19.89
CA THR A 16 -0.88 8.90 19.32
C THR A 16 -0.89 8.38 17.87
N TYR A 17 -2.06 8.12 17.26
CA TYR A 17 -2.13 7.49 15.93
C TYR A 17 -1.26 8.22 14.91
N GLN A 18 -1.38 9.54 14.82
CA GLN A 18 -0.65 10.33 13.83
C GLN A 18 0.86 10.18 14.00
N GLU A 19 1.36 10.21 15.23
CA GLU A 19 2.79 10.04 15.55
C GLU A 19 3.25 8.60 15.34
N ASP A 20 2.40 7.62 15.62
CA ASP A 20 2.69 6.20 15.45
C ASP A 20 2.74 5.82 13.97
N SER A 21 1.79 6.31 13.16
CA SER A 21 1.78 6.18 11.70
C SER A 21 3.00 6.86 11.06
N SER A 22 3.30 8.09 11.47
CA SER A 22 4.50 8.82 11.01
C SER A 22 5.79 8.08 11.34
N PHE A 23 5.87 7.47 12.53
CA PHE A 23 7.00 6.63 12.91
C PHE A 23 7.14 5.43 11.98
N VAL A 24 6.08 4.65 11.75
CA VAL A 24 6.11 3.48 10.84
C VAL A 24 6.57 3.89 9.43
N ILE A 25 5.99 4.95 8.87
CA ILE A 25 6.37 5.47 7.55
C ILE A 25 7.85 5.87 7.52
N SER A 26 8.33 6.58 8.56
CA SER A 26 9.73 6.99 8.63
C SER A 26 10.70 5.81 8.67
N GLN A 27 10.35 4.70 9.35
CA GLN A 27 11.19 3.50 9.39
C GLN A 27 11.23 2.81 8.04
N ILE A 28 10.08 2.69 7.36
CA ILE A 28 9.99 2.14 5.99
C ILE A 28 10.91 2.92 5.04
N ILE A 29 10.82 4.26 5.05
CA ILE A 29 11.65 5.11 4.19
C ILE A 29 13.13 5.00 4.56
N ALA A 30 13.48 5.03 5.84
CA ALA A 30 14.87 4.95 6.28
C ALA A 30 15.55 3.62 5.93
N ILE A 31 14.80 2.51 5.92
CA ILE A 31 15.29 1.20 5.46
C ILE A 31 15.58 1.24 3.95
N LEU A 32 14.65 1.75 3.15
CA LEU A 32 14.82 1.85 1.69
C LEU A 32 15.94 2.82 1.29
N ASP A 33 16.07 3.94 2.00
CA ASP A 33 17.20 4.89 1.85
C ASP A 33 18.53 4.21 2.09
N LYS A 34 18.63 3.39 3.13
CA LYS A 34 19.85 2.66 3.45
C LYS A 34 20.24 1.68 2.35
N ARG A 35 19.28 0.91 1.83
CA ARG A 35 19.49 -0.01 0.68
C ARG A 35 19.98 0.73 -0.54
N ARG A 36 19.33 1.85 -0.88
CA ARG A 36 19.74 2.71 -2.01
C ARG A 36 21.15 3.28 -1.84
N GLN A 37 21.51 3.73 -0.63
CA GLN A 37 22.86 4.24 -0.33
C GLN A 37 23.95 3.18 -0.51
N TYR A 38 23.66 1.91 -0.22
CA TYR A 38 24.58 0.79 -0.43
C TYR A 38 24.59 0.26 -1.88
N GLY A 39 23.73 0.78 -2.76
CA GLY A 39 23.58 0.28 -4.14
C GLY A 39 22.89 -1.08 -4.23
N ASP A 40 22.17 -1.45 -3.16
CA ASP A 40 21.38 -2.67 -3.00
C ASP A 40 19.90 -2.41 -3.28
N ASN A 41 19.64 -1.75 -4.41
CA ASN A 41 18.33 -1.33 -4.88
C ASN A 41 17.99 -1.96 -6.25
N ARG A 42 18.54 -3.16 -6.52
CA ARG A 42 18.44 -3.83 -7.82
C ARG A 42 17.98 -5.26 -7.64
N ILE A 43 16.99 -5.66 -8.43
CA ILE A 43 16.60 -7.06 -8.63
C ILE A 43 17.29 -7.54 -9.90
N ILE A 44 18.11 -8.58 -9.79
CA ILE A 44 18.82 -9.19 -10.91
C ILE A 44 18.04 -10.41 -11.38
N LEU A 45 17.56 -10.36 -12.61
CA LEU A 45 16.79 -11.41 -13.25
C LEU A 45 17.67 -12.16 -14.24
N ASN A 46 18.23 -13.28 -13.77
CA ASN A 46 19.05 -14.15 -14.59
C ASN A 46 18.18 -15.11 -15.40
N THR A 47 18.39 -15.17 -16.72
CA THR A 47 17.70 -16.12 -17.59
C THR A 47 18.69 -16.86 -18.49
N ASN A 48 18.29 -18.01 -18.99
CA ASN A 48 19.05 -18.73 -20.02
C ASN A 48 18.77 -18.22 -21.44
N LEU A 49 18.03 -17.12 -21.60
CA LEU A 49 17.75 -16.52 -22.91
C LEU A 49 18.98 -15.74 -23.37
N LYS A 50 19.51 -16.08 -24.55
CA LYS A 50 20.68 -15.40 -25.12
C LYS A 50 20.47 -13.90 -25.34
N LEU A 51 19.22 -13.48 -25.56
CA LEU A 51 18.83 -12.09 -25.77
C LEU A 51 18.29 -11.41 -24.50
N GLY A 52 18.27 -12.12 -23.37
CA GLY A 52 17.71 -11.63 -22.11
C GLY A 52 16.19 -11.68 -22.04
N LEU A 53 15.63 -11.03 -21.02
CA LEU A 53 14.18 -10.92 -20.85
C LEU A 53 13.54 -9.98 -21.88
N PRO A 54 12.30 -10.27 -22.32
CA PRO A 54 11.51 -9.34 -23.12
C PRO A 54 11.10 -8.13 -22.28
N ILE A 55 11.92 -7.08 -22.29
CA ILE A 55 11.72 -5.86 -21.48
C ILE A 55 10.36 -5.22 -21.78
N GLU A 56 9.86 -5.31 -23.01
CA GLU A 56 8.58 -4.75 -23.41
C GLU A 56 7.37 -5.36 -22.67
N ASN A 57 7.54 -6.53 -22.05
CA ASN A 57 6.51 -7.20 -21.24
C ASN A 57 6.82 -7.19 -19.74
N ILE A 58 7.87 -6.49 -19.30
CA ILE A 58 8.31 -6.51 -17.89
C ILE A 58 7.23 -6.00 -16.93
N ASN A 59 6.37 -5.09 -17.40
CA ASN A 59 5.26 -4.54 -16.64
C ASN A 59 4.28 -5.62 -16.12
N LYS A 60 4.22 -6.79 -16.76
CA LYS A 60 3.37 -7.92 -16.31
C LYS A 60 3.93 -8.65 -15.08
N ILE A 61 5.24 -8.54 -14.84
CA ILE A 61 5.93 -9.21 -13.73
C ILE A 61 6.52 -8.21 -12.72
N ALA A 62 6.60 -6.93 -13.06
CA ALA A 62 7.21 -5.90 -12.21
C ALA A 62 6.53 -5.76 -10.84
N GLY A 63 5.20 -5.76 -10.79
CA GLY A 63 4.44 -5.71 -9.53
C GLY A 63 4.83 -6.85 -8.58
N PRO A 64 4.60 -8.12 -8.97
CA PRO A 64 4.96 -9.27 -8.14
C PRO A 64 6.45 -9.33 -7.75
N MET A 65 7.36 -8.93 -8.65
CA MET A 65 8.80 -8.93 -8.35
C MET A 65 9.18 -7.86 -7.32
N ILE A 66 8.59 -6.67 -7.41
CA ILE A 66 8.82 -5.59 -6.44
C ILE A 66 8.18 -5.92 -5.10
N GLU A 67 6.97 -6.49 -5.08
CA GLU A 67 6.33 -7.00 -3.87
C GLU A 67 7.22 -8.02 -3.14
N ALA A 68 7.76 -9.00 -3.88
CA ALA A 68 8.68 -9.99 -3.33
C ALA A 68 9.97 -9.35 -2.80
N TRP A 69 10.60 -8.46 -3.58
CA TRP A 69 11.82 -7.75 -3.17
C TRP A 69 11.60 -6.91 -1.90
N VAL A 70 10.47 -6.22 -1.79
CA VAL A 70 10.12 -5.47 -0.57
C VAL A 70 10.04 -6.40 0.63
N CYS A 71 9.40 -7.55 0.48
CA CYS A 71 9.31 -8.54 1.56
C CYS A 71 10.70 -9.05 1.98
N GLU A 72 11.59 -9.33 1.03
CA GLU A 72 12.98 -9.74 1.29
C GLU A 72 13.74 -8.63 2.01
N VAL A 73 13.67 -7.39 1.53
CA VAL A 73 14.36 -6.24 2.14
C VAL A 73 14.01 -6.08 3.60
N PHE A 74 12.72 -6.17 3.94
CA PHE A 74 12.29 -6.05 5.34
C PHE A 74 12.63 -7.30 6.15
N SER A 75 12.52 -8.49 5.57
CA SER A 75 12.87 -9.75 6.25
C SER A 75 14.34 -9.78 6.68
N ASP A 76 15.25 -9.37 5.80
CA ASP A 76 16.67 -9.25 6.13
C ASP A 76 16.92 -8.31 7.33
N ILE A 77 16.17 -7.20 7.43
CA ILE A 77 16.29 -6.25 8.54
C ILE A 77 15.76 -6.87 9.83
N ARG A 78 14.63 -7.58 9.78
CA ARG A 78 14.07 -8.29 10.95
C ARG A 78 15.03 -9.36 11.46
N ASP A 79 15.73 -10.04 10.56
CA ASP A 79 16.66 -11.13 10.91
C ASP A 79 17.94 -10.61 11.59
N ASP A 80 18.23 -9.31 11.48
CA ASP A 80 19.18 -8.60 12.33
C ASP A 80 18.53 -8.23 13.68
N LEU A 81 18.89 -8.98 14.74
CA LEU A 81 18.36 -8.77 16.10
C LEU A 81 18.73 -7.41 16.70
N ASP A 82 19.78 -6.76 16.18
CA ASP A 82 20.26 -5.46 16.65
C ASP A 82 19.85 -4.32 15.70
N ASN A 83 18.88 -4.56 14.80
CA ASN A 83 18.47 -3.56 13.84
C ASN A 83 18.00 -2.26 14.51
N GLN A 84 18.57 -1.14 14.06
CA GLN A 84 18.26 0.19 14.60
C GLN A 84 16.82 0.64 14.36
N TYR A 85 16.11 -0.03 13.44
CA TYR A 85 14.76 0.35 13.01
C TYR A 85 13.67 -0.17 13.93
N GLN A 86 14.01 -1.02 14.90
CA GLN A 86 13.06 -1.68 15.79
C GLN A 86 12.03 -2.53 15.03
N LEU A 87 12.36 -3.02 13.83
CA LEU A 87 11.50 -3.93 13.07
C LEU A 87 11.61 -5.31 13.70
N ILE A 88 10.51 -5.81 14.23
CA ILE A 88 10.47 -7.06 15.01
C ILE A 88 9.73 -8.19 14.31
N ASN A 89 8.89 -7.88 13.32
CA ASN A 89 8.20 -8.90 12.53
C ASN A 89 7.90 -8.40 11.12
N VAL A 90 7.92 -9.34 10.17
CA VAL A 90 7.63 -9.17 8.75
C VAL A 90 6.87 -10.41 8.31
N GLU A 91 5.68 -10.21 7.77
CA GLU A 91 4.80 -11.29 7.31
C GLU A 91 4.27 -10.97 5.92
N SER A 92 4.62 -11.79 4.92
CA SER A 92 3.97 -11.74 3.61
C SER A 92 2.55 -12.28 3.73
N GLN A 93 1.60 -11.63 3.08
CA GLN A 93 0.22 -12.08 3.07
C GLN A 93 -0.09 -12.93 1.85
N GLU A 94 -1.02 -13.87 2.00
CA GLU A 94 -1.51 -14.66 0.87
C GLU A 94 -2.30 -13.81 -0.13
N ARG A 95 -2.56 -14.37 -1.31
CA ARG A 95 -3.42 -13.75 -2.33
C ARG A 95 -4.79 -13.38 -1.72
N LEU A 96 -5.24 -12.15 -1.94
CA LEU A 96 -6.41 -11.53 -1.31
C LEU A 96 -6.20 -11.11 0.15
N GLY A 97 -4.97 -11.09 0.67
CA GLY A 97 -4.59 -10.42 1.92
C GLY A 97 -4.99 -8.95 1.95
N MET A 98 -5.03 -8.35 3.15
CA MET A 98 -5.48 -6.95 3.28
C MET A 98 -4.46 -6.00 2.65
N ALA A 99 -3.20 -6.35 2.82
CA ALA A 99 -2.01 -5.71 2.29
C ALA A 99 -1.08 -6.82 1.75
N ASP A 100 0.03 -6.44 1.12
CA ASP A 100 1.00 -7.40 0.58
C ASP A 100 1.98 -7.87 1.67
N VAL A 101 2.37 -6.97 2.57
CA VAL A 101 3.24 -7.26 3.70
C VAL A 101 2.76 -6.58 4.98
N ILE A 102 2.83 -7.28 6.10
CA ILE A 102 2.61 -6.73 7.43
C ILE A 102 3.97 -6.50 8.07
N LEU A 103 4.21 -5.26 8.53
CA LEU A 103 5.42 -4.88 9.24
C LEU A 103 5.05 -4.51 10.68
N GLN A 104 5.79 -5.05 11.65
CA GLN A 104 5.60 -4.69 13.05
C GLN A 104 6.86 -4.08 13.63
N PHE A 105 6.70 -2.87 14.18
CA PHE A 105 7.78 -2.11 14.79
C PHE A 105 7.55 -1.98 16.29
N ARG A 106 8.63 -2.05 17.07
CA ARG A 106 8.61 -1.75 18.49
C ARG A 106 8.83 -0.26 18.71
N LYS A 107 7.86 0.41 19.34
CA LYS A 107 7.98 1.80 19.79
C LYS A 107 7.73 1.83 21.29
N ASP A 108 8.79 2.01 22.06
CA ASP A 108 8.80 1.87 23.52
C ASP A 108 8.27 0.48 23.96
N LYS A 109 7.17 0.45 24.73
CA LYS A 109 6.51 -0.76 25.20
C LYS A 109 5.39 -1.26 24.28
N ARG A 110 5.14 -0.56 23.16
CA ARG A 110 4.05 -0.86 22.22
C ARG A 110 4.60 -1.49 20.94
N VAL A 111 3.76 -2.28 20.29
CA VAL A 111 4.02 -2.81 18.95
C VAL A 111 3.07 -2.11 17.99
N LEU A 112 3.62 -1.45 16.98
CA LEU A 112 2.87 -0.78 15.93
C LEU A 112 2.86 -1.68 14.70
N THR A 113 1.70 -1.84 14.07
CA THR A 113 1.53 -2.72 12.90
C THR A 113 1.15 -1.89 11.68
N GLY A 114 2.01 -1.88 10.67
CA GLY A 114 1.74 -1.30 9.36
C GLY A 114 1.31 -2.37 8.37
N ASN A 115 0.14 -2.22 7.77
CA ASN A 115 -0.36 -3.08 6.70
C ASN A 115 0.03 -2.42 5.37
N VAL A 116 1.07 -2.93 4.72
CA VAL A 116 1.71 -2.26 3.58
C VAL A 116 1.27 -2.87 2.25
N ASP A 117 0.53 -2.08 1.47
CA ASP A 117 0.17 -2.36 0.09
C ASP A 117 1.23 -1.75 -0.84
N VAL A 118 1.97 -2.60 -1.55
CA VAL A 118 3.06 -2.22 -2.44
C VAL A 118 2.50 -1.95 -3.83
N LYS A 119 2.99 -0.87 -4.45
CA LYS A 119 2.57 -0.48 -5.79
C LYS A 119 3.79 -0.13 -6.65
N ALA A 120 4.10 -1.02 -7.58
CA ALA A 120 5.13 -0.83 -8.58
C ALA A 120 4.69 0.16 -9.66
N THR A 121 5.54 1.15 -9.93
CA THR A 121 5.36 2.15 -10.99
C THR A 121 6.58 2.16 -11.90
N ALA A 122 6.39 2.05 -13.21
CA ALA A 122 7.49 2.12 -14.16
C ALA A 122 7.88 3.59 -14.41
N ASN A 123 9.16 3.90 -14.31
CA ASN A 123 9.69 5.25 -14.46
C ASN A 123 9.67 5.75 -15.92
N ASP A 124 9.77 4.82 -16.87
CA ASP A 124 9.89 5.04 -18.30
C ASP A 124 8.54 4.98 -19.05
N ILE A 125 7.46 4.55 -18.38
CA ILE A 125 6.13 4.47 -18.97
C ILE A 125 5.29 5.69 -18.55
N PRO A 126 4.89 6.56 -19.49
CA PRO A 126 3.99 7.67 -19.20
C PRO A 126 2.68 7.20 -18.55
N ASN A 127 2.20 7.94 -17.55
CA ASN A 127 0.99 7.61 -16.78
C ASN A 127 1.05 6.31 -15.96
N SER A 128 2.21 5.64 -15.85
CA SER A 128 2.36 4.56 -14.88
C SER A 128 2.08 5.10 -13.47
N GLY A 129 1.35 4.33 -12.66
CA GLY A 129 0.96 4.73 -11.31
C GLY A 129 -0.25 5.67 -11.23
N LYS A 130 -0.90 6.03 -12.35
CA LYS A 130 -2.14 6.81 -12.34
C LYS A 130 -3.37 5.92 -12.10
N GLY A 131 -4.19 6.29 -11.13
CA GLY A 131 -5.46 5.62 -10.83
C GLY A 131 -5.39 4.14 -10.40
N PRO A 132 -4.32 3.60 -9.77
CA PRO A 132 -4.33 2.20 -9.37
C PRO A 132 -5.40 1.94 -8.31
N ASN A 133 -6.01 0.76 -8.40
CA ASN A 133 -6.86 0.23 -7.34
C ASN A 133 -5.97 -0.20 -6.17
N ILE A 134 -6.40 0.14 -4.96
CA ILE A 134 -5.70 -0.18 -3.71
C ILE A 134 -6.40 -1.34 -3.02
N THR A 135 -7.62 -1.11 -2.55
CA THR A 135 -8.38 -2.12 -1.80
C THR A 135 -9.88 -1.90 -2.01
N SER A 136 -10.70 -2.89 -1.68
CA SER A 136 -12.15 -2.77 -1.84
C SER A 136 -12.76 -1.88 -0.77
N PHE A 137 -13.78 -1.10 -1.15
CA PHE A 137 -14.43 -0.12 -0.27
C PHE A 137 -14.87 -0.76 1.05
N SER A 138 -15.64 -1.84 0.98
CA SER A 138 -16.20 -2.44 2.21
C SER A 138 -15.13 -3.06 3.08
N ARG A 139 -14.02 -3.53 2.51
CA ARG A 139 -12.93 -4.14 3.28
C ARG A 139 -12.19 -3.10 4.11
N ILE A 140 -11.72 -2.02 3.48
CA ILE A 140 -11.02 -0.95 4.20
C ILE A 140 -11.93 -0.20 5.15
N ARG A 141 -13.18 0.05 4.74
CA ARG A 141 -14.18 0.70 5.61
C ARG A 141 -14.48 -0.12 6.86
N THR A 142 -14.49 -1.46 6.74
CA THR A 142 -14.67 -2.37 7.87
C THR A 142 -13.43 -2.42 8.75
N ALA A 143 -12.22 -2.46 8.17
CA ALA A 143 -10.97 -2.47 8.93
C ALA A 143 -10.91 -1.30 9.92
N TYR A 144 -11.21 -0.08 9.46
CA TYR A 144 -11.23 1.12 10.30
C TYR A 144 -12.32 1.13 11.40
N VAL A 145 -13.41 0.38 11.22
CA VAL A 145 -14.46 0.26 12.27
C VAL A 145 -14.04 -0.76 13.33
N LEU A 146 -13.43 -1.86 12.91
CA LEU A 146 -13.01 -2.94 13.80
C LEU A 146 -11.77 -2.54 14.61
N ASP A 147 -10.84 -1.85 13.97
CA ASP A 147 -9.62 -1.34 14.56
C ASP A 147 -9.46 0.14 14.19
N PRO A 148 -9.82 1.07 15.10
CA PRO A 148 -9.65 2.50 14.87
C PRO A 148 -8.19 2.92 14.65
N ASP A 149 -7.23 2.12 15.11
CA ASP A 149 -5.79 2.35 14.96
C ASP A 149 -5.17 1.57 13.80
N PHE A 150 -6.00 0.99 12.92
CA PHE A 150 -5.54 0.30 11.73
C PHE A 150 -4.73 1.25 10.82
N MET A 151 -3.46 0.89 10.56
CA MET A 151 -2.58 1.63 9.65
C MET A 151 -2.52 0.89 8.32
N PHE A 152 -3.08 1.51 7.28
CA PHE A 152 -2.99 1.03 5.91
C PHE A 152 -1.99 1.88 5.15
N ILE A 153 -0.78 1.36 5.00
CA ILE A 153 0.32 2.05 4.37
C ILE A 153 0.37 1.68 2.89
N VAL A 154 0.40 2.68 2.03
CA VAL A 154 0.64 2.52 0.60
C VAL A 154 2.10 2.81 0.34
N LEU A 155 2.84 1.82 -0.15
CA LEU A 155 4.25 1.93 -0.53
C LEU A 155 4.36 1.97 -2.06
N SER A 156 4.56 3.17 -2.60
CA SER A 156 4.82 3.38 -4.01
C SER A 156 6.30 3.21 -4.31
N ILE A 157 6.64 2.33 -5.25
CA ILE A 157 8.02 2.08 -5.69
C ILE A 157 8.13 2.35 -7.18
N LYS A 158 8.99 3.29 -7.55
CA LYS A 158 9.37 3.50 -8.95
C LYS A 158 10.58 2.68 -9.31
N HIS A 159 10.50 2.03 -10.46
CA HIS A 159 11.57 1.23 -11.01
C HIS A 159 11.86 1.61 -12.46
N LYS A 160 13.10 1.36 -12.90
CA LYS A 160 13.48 1.32 -14.31
C LYS A 160 14.02 -0.07 -14.62
N VAL A 161 13.87 -0.49 -15.87
CA VAL A 161 14.31 -1.81 -16.32
C VAL A 161 15.29 -1.65 -17.47
N TYR A 162 16.40 -2.38 -17.42
CA TYR A 162 17.38 -2.43 -18.49
C TYR A 162 18.09 -3.79 -18.51
N SER A 163 18.82 -4.06 -19.58
CA SER A 163 19.60 -5.28 -19.74
C SER A 163 21.09 -5.00 -19.69
N GLU A 164 21.86 -5.90 -19.07
CA GLU A 164 23.32 -5.82 -19.04
C GLU A 164 23.94 -7.19 -19.37
N ARG A 165 25.06 -7.20 -20.09
CA ARG A 165 25.75 -8.45 -20.42
C ARG A 165 26.53 -8.95 -19.22
N ASN A 166 26.21 -10.17 -18.77
CA ASN A 166 26.93 -10.84 -17.70
C ASN A 166 28.30 -11.33 -18.21
N LYS A 167 29.37 -10.83 -17.60
CA LYS A 167 30.76 -11.17 -18.01
C LYS A 167 31.15 -12.60 -17.66
N ALA A 168 30.55 -13.20 -16.64
CA ALA A 168 30.87 -14.55 -16.19
C ALA A 168 30.18 -15.61 -17.06
N THR A 169 28.90 -15.39 -17.40
CA THR A 169 28.09 -16.37 -18.14
C THR A 169 27.98 -16.10 -19.63
N ASN A 170 28.37 -14.90 -20.09
CA ASN A 170 28.12 -14.37 -21.44
C ASN A 170 26.64 -14.19 -21.81
N LEU A 171 25.71 -14.39 -20.87
CA LEU A 171 24.28 -14.17 -21.06
C LEU A 171 23.91 -12.70 -20.79
N VAL A 172 22.64 -12.36 -20.97
CA VAL A 172 22.09 -11.02 -20.72
C VAL A 172 21.19 -11.08 -19.50
N ASP A 173 21.56 -10.33 -18.47
CA ASP A 173 20.78 -10.20 -17.24
C ASP A 173 19.77 -9.07 -17.40
N GLY A 174 18.55 -9.29 -16.91
CA GLY A 174 17.58 -8.21 -16.73
C GLY A 174 17.82 -7.55 -15.38
N ILE A 175 17.91 -6.23 -15.35
CA ILE A 175 18.08 -5.46 -14.12
C ILE A 175 16.84 -4.60 -13.92
N MET A 176 16.16 -4.79 -12.79
CA MET A 176 15.11 -3.91 -12.31
C MET A 176 15.67 -3.08 -11.17
N GLU A 177 15.96 -1.81 -11.45
CA GLU A 177 16.53 -0.87 -10.48
C GLU A 177 15.44 0.01 -9.90
N ILE A 178 15.37 0.08 -8.58
CA ILE A 178 14.49 0.97 -7.85
C ILE A 178 15.12 2.36 -7.82
N VAL A 179 14.40 3.34 -8.36
CA VAL A 179 14.91 4.70 -8.58
C VAL A 179 14.30 5.74 -7.65
N ASP A 180 13.10 5.46 -7.14
CA ASP A 180 12.38 6.34 -6.23
C ASP A 180 11.33 5.55 -5.43
N TYR A 181 10.94 6.04 -4.27
CA TYR A 181 9.90 5.42 -3.46
C TYR A 181 9.27 6.43 -2.51
N ASN A 182 7.98 6.24 -2.22
CA ASN A 182 7.25 7.00 -1.22
C ASN A 182 6.30 6.09 -0.44
N ALA A 183 6.07 6.42 0.82
CA ALA A 183 5.13 5.71 1.69
C ALA A 183 4.11 6.68 2.29
N TYR A 184 2.86 6.26 2.33
CA TYR A 184 1.74 7.08 2.76
C TYR A 184 0.78 6.27 3.63
N ASP A 185 0.23 6.88 4.67
CA ASP A 185 -0.96 6.34 5.32
C ASP A 185 -2.18 6.71 4.48
N LEU A 186 -2.94 5.71 4.03
CA LEU A 186 -4.16 5.90 3.26
C LEU A 186 -5.14 6.84 3.98
N LYS A 187 -5.17 6.82 5.31
CA LYS A 187 -6.02 7.72 6.10
C LYS A 187 -5.69 9.18 5.89
N PHE A 188 -4.43 9.53 5.58
CA PHE A 188 -3.98 10.92 5.44
C PHE A 188 -3.80 11.40 4.01
N ILE A 189 -4.10 10.57 3.00
CA ILE A 189 -4.10 11.02 1.59
C ILE A 189 -5.26 11.99 1.35
N SER A 190 -5.03 13.12 0.69
CA SER A 190 -6.05 14.15 0.46
C SER A 190 -7.31 13.61 -0.22
N ASP A 191 -8.46 14.23 0.05
CA ASP A 191 -9.72 13.84 -0.59
C ASP A 191 -9.68 13.97 -2.13
N ALA A 192 -8.91 14.93 -2.65
CA ALA A 192 -8.72 15.19 -4.06
C ALA A 192 -7.88 14.11 -4.77
N ASP A 193 -7.06 13.39 -4.01
CA ASP A 193 -6.21 12.30 -4.50
C ASP A 193 -6.86 10.92 -4.32
N ILE A 194 -7.94 10.82 -3.53
CA ILE A 194 -8.74 9.59 -3.36
C ILE A 194 -9.96 9.60 -4.27
N SER A 195 -10.13 8.54 -5.06
CA SER A 195 -11.33 8.28 -5.86
C SER A 195 -11.92 6.90 -5.59
N TYR A 196 -13.16 6.69 -6.05
CA TYR A 196 -13.88 5.44 -5.93
C TYR A 196 -14.20 4.89 -7.31
N ASN A 197 -13.81 3.64 -7.56
CA ASN A 197 -14.12 2.90 -8.78
C ASN A 197 -15.20 1.84 -8.52
N PRO A 198 -16.41 1.98 -9.08
CA PRO A 198 -17.51 1.05 -8.84
C PRO A 198 -17.38 -0.30 -9.56
N ALA A 199 -16.39 -0.51 -10.43
CA ALA A 199 -16.40 -1.57 -11.45
C ALA A 199 -16.47 -3.02 -10.92
N LEU A 200 -15.99 -3.31 -9.71
CA LEU A 200 -15.86 -4.67 -9.18
C LEU A 200 -16.39 -4.79 -7.75
N GLY A 201 -17.20 -5.82 -7.47
CA GLY A 201 -17.68 -6.13 -6.11
C GLY A 201 -18.37 -4.93 -5.45
N THR A 202 -17.86 -4.50 -4.29
CA THR A 202 -18.32 -3.30 -3.56
C THR A 202 -17.66 -2.01 -4.06
N GLY A 203 -16.89 -2.09 -5.13
CA GLY A 203 -16.01 -1.05 -5.66
C GLY A 203 -14.67 -1.00 -4.94
N GLN A 204 -13.75 -0.24 -5.51
CA GLN A 204 -12.36 -0.14 -5.06
C GLN A 204 -11.97 1.31 -4.83
N ILE A 205 -11.15 1.53 -3.81
CA ILE A 205 -10.50 2.82 -3.58
C ILE A 205 -9.34 2.93 -4.57
N GLN A 206 -9.27 4.06 -5.25
CA GLN A 206 -8.22 4.41 -6.18
C GLN A 206 -7.47 5.65 -5.69
N ILE A 207 -6.18 5.70 -6.00
CA ILE A 207 -5.36 6.88 -5.79
C ILE A 207 -5.04 7.49 -7.14
N LYS A 208 -5.23 8.81 -7.30
CA LYS A 208 -5.08 9.51 -8.58
C LYS A 208 -3.67 9.37 -9.16
N ASP A 209 -2.65 9.57 -8.34
CA ASP A 209 -1.25 9.30 -8.63
C ASP A 209 -0.62 8.68 -7.40
N ILE A 210 -0.28 7.40 -7.49
CA ILE A 210 0.18 6.61 -6.34
C ILE A 210 1.49 7.11 -5.75
N HIS A 211 2.28 7.81 -6.57
CA HIS A 211 3.61 8.25 -6.19
C HIS A 211 3.67 9.71 -5.74
N TYR A 212 2.61 10.49 -6.03
CA TYR A 212 2.54 11.91 -5.69
C TYR A 212 1.15 12.24 -5.17
N VAL A 213 1.01 12.28 -3.85
CA VAL A 213 -0.22 12.65 -3.16
C VAL A 213 0.01 13.81 -2.20
N THR A 214 -1.06 14.52 -1.90
CA THR A 214 -1.08 15.58 -0.88
C THR A 214 -1.56 15.00 0.45
N TYR A 215 -0.99 15.47 1.57
CA TYR A 215 -1.42 15.07 2.91
C TYR A 215 -2.56 15.95 3.43
N GLN A 216 -3.50 15.32 4.13
CA GLN A 216 -4.55 15.99 4.89
C GLN A 216 -4.88 15.13 6.12
N TYR A 217 -4.66 15.69 7.31
CA TYR A 217 -4.95 15.00 8.56
C TYR A 217 -6.46 14.90 8.79
N ARG A 218 -6.87 13.73 9.28
CA ARG A 218 -8.25 13.41 9.66
C ARG A 218 -8.28 12.22 10.60
N THR A 219 -9.32 12.15 11.40
CA THR A 219 -9.61 11.01 12.28
C THR A 219 -10.08 9.79 11.49
N THR A 220 -10.00 8.60 12.10
CA THR A 220 -10.53 7.37 11.50
C THR A 220 -12.03 7.46 11.20
N TRP A 221 -12.80 8.23 11.99
CA TRP A 221 -14.21 8.48 11.68
C TRP A 221 -14.40 9.38 10.46
N GLU A 222 -13.64 10.46 10.33
CA GLU A 222 -13.70 11.33 9.15
C GLU A 222 -13.26 10.57 7.89
N MET A 223 -12.28 9.67 7.99
CA MET A 223 -11.90 8.78 6.90
C MET A 223 -13.05 7.83 6.51
N CYS A 224 -13.74 7.24 7.49
CA CYS A 224 -14.95 6.45 7.22
C CYS A 224 -16.01 7.26 6.48
N GLN A 225 -16.27 8.50 6.89
CA GLN A 225 -17.23 9.39 6.23
C GLN A 225 -16.81 9.74 4.80
N LEU A 226 -15.51 10.01 4.57
CA LEU A 226 -14.98 10.25 3.23
C LEU A 226 -15.22 9.04 2.31
N LEU A 227 -14.92 7.83 2.79
CA LEU A 227 -15.17 6.60 2.03
C LEU A 227 -16.65 6.46 1.68
N ASP A 228 -17.54 6.70 2.65
CA ASP A 228 -18.99 6.60 2.48
C ASP A 228 -19.49 7.62 1.45
N GLN A 229 -19.01 8.87 1.52
CA GLN A 229 -19.33 9.91 0.54
C GLN A 229 -18.86 9.55 -0.87
N LYS A 230 -17.62 9.07 -1.02
CA LYS A 230 -17.07 8.67 -2.33
C LYS A 230 -17.86 7.51 -2.93
N TYR A 231 -18.33 6.56 -2.10
CA TYR A 231 -19.19 5.47 -2.52
C TYR A 231 -20.57 5.97 -2.98
N LEU A 232 -21.24 6.81 -2.16
CA LEU A 232 -22.59 7.30 -2.40
C LEU A 232 -22.67 8.32 -3.54
N HIS A 233 -21.59 9.06 -3.82
CA HIS A 233 -21.50 9.94 -5.00
C HIS A 233 -21.36 9.18 -6.33
N SER A 234 -21.11 7.87 -6.29
CA SER A 234 -21.05 7.07 -7.51
C SER A 234 -22.44 6.92 -8.12
N THR A 235 -22.60 7.28 -9.39
CA THR A 235 -23.85 7.05 -10.14
C THR A 235 -24.20 5.57 -10.30
N ARG A 236 -23.27 4.67 -9.98
CA ARG A 236 -23.46 3.21 -10.02
C ARG A 236 -23.84 2.60 -8.68
N ARG A 237 -23.98 3.40 -7.62
CA ARG A 237 -24.36 2.93 -6.28
C ARG A 237 -25.60 3.65 -5.79
N SER A 238 -26.42 2.92 -5.06
CA SER A 238 -27.59 3.45 -4.37
C SER A 238 -27.36 3.49 -2.86
N PHE A 239 -28.21 4.24 -2.17
CA PHE A 239 -28.24 4.21 -0.70
C PHE A 239 -28.58 2.81 -0.18
N ASP A 240 -29.46 2.07 -0.84
CA ASP A 240 -29.81 0.71 -0.44
C ASP A 240 -28.62 -0.26 -0.54
N ASP A 241 -27.73 -0.07 -1.52
CA ASP A 241 -26.47 -0.82 -1.60
C ASP A 241 -25.58 -0.55 -0.38
N PHE A 242 -25.42 0.73 -0.04
CA PHE A 242 -24.66 1.14 1.13
C PHE A 242 -25.27 0.57 2.41
N TYR A 243 -26.59 0.69 2.59
CA TYR A 243 -27.28 0.19 3.78
C TYR A 243 -27.14 -1.32 3.95
N ARG A 244 -27.21 -2.09 2.87
CA ARG A 244 -26.96 -3.54 2.89
C ARG A 244 -25.54 -3.87 3.34
N GLU A 245 -24.52 -3.18 2.80
CA GLU A 245 -23.14 -3.36 3.24
C GLU A 245 -22.94 -2.90 4.71
N ALA A 246 -23.55 -1.80 5.12
CA ALA A 246 -23.47 -1.28 6.49
C ALA A 246 -24.08 -2.26 7.51
N LYS A 247 -25.20 -2.90 7.20
CA LYS A 247 -25.78 -3.97 8.02
C LYS A 247 -24.91 -5.21 8.03
N LYS A 248 -24.54 -5.72 6.85
CA LYS A 248 -23.73 -6.94 6.70
C LYS A 248 -22.43 -6.86 7.47
N ASN A 249 -21.73 -5.73 7.38
CA ASN A 249 -20.43 -5.52 8.02
C ASN A 249 -20.55 -4.82 9.39
N LYS A 250 -21.78 -4.64 9.90
CA LYS A 250 -22.09 -4.08 11.23
C LYS A 250 -21.50 -2.69 11.48
N TRP A 251 -21.51 -1.81 10.48
CA TRP A 251 -21.06 -0.42 10.58
C TRP A 251 -22.06 0.49 11.30
N ILE A 252 -23.33 0.09 11.32
CA ILE A 252 -24.42 0.76 12.01
C ILE A 252 -24.91 -0.10 13.18
N LYS A 253 -25.57 0.54 14.15
CA LYS A 253 -26.29 -0.13 15.23
C LYS A 253 -27.67 -0.56 14.70
N ASP A 254 -28.15 -1.71 15.17
CA ASP A 254 -29.51 -2.19 14.88
C ASP A 254 -30.58 -1.33 15.57
#